data_AF-A0A7X5SB91-F1
#
_entry.id   AF-A0A7X5SB91-F1
#
_cell.length_a   1.000
_cell.length_b   1.000
_cell.length_c   1.000
_cell.angle_alpha   90.00
_cell.angle_beta   90.00
_cell.angle_gamma   90.00
#
_symmetry.space_group_name_H-M   'P 1'
#
loop_
_entity.id
_entity.type
_entity.pdbx_description
1 polymer ?
#
loop_
_entity_poly.entity_id
_entity_poly.type
_entity_poly.pdbx_seq_one_letter_code
_entity_poly.pdbx_strand_id
1 'polypeptide(L)' 'MTRPQAILTDIEGTTSSISFVKDVLFPYARRAMPAYVQEHGGHPQVRHWLNQVAD' A
#
# COMPACT_ATOMS: atom_id res chain seq x y z
N MET A 1 -12.35 -30.90 -19.96
CA MET A 1 -12.12 -29.46 -19.69
C MET A 1 -10.75 -29.09 -20.25
N THR A 2 -10.64 -27.99 -21.01
CA THR A 2 -9.37 -27.51 -21.58
C THR A 2 -8.52 -26.83 -20.51
N ARG A 3 -7.19 -26.97 -20.60
CA ARG A 3 -6.26 -26.37 -19.64
C ARG A 3 -6.22 -24.85 -19.83
N PRO A 4 -6.29 -24.03 -18.76
CA PRO A 4 -6.18 -22.58 -18.87
C PRO A 4 -4.77 -22.16 -19.34
N GLN A 5 -4.69 -21.11 -20.15
CA GLN A 5 -3.42 -20.55 -20.67
C GLN A 5 -2.74 -19.60 -19.66
N ALA A 6 -3.50 -19.05 -18.71
CA ALA A 6 -3.02 -18.18 -17.65
C ALA A 6 -3.92 -18.32 -16.41
N ILE A 7 -3.38 -17.93 -15.25
CA ILE A 7 -4.12 -17.81 -13.99
C ILE A 7 -3.99 -16.35 -13.54
N LEU A 8 -5.12 -15.68 -13.37
CA LEU A 8 -5.18 -14.36 -12.74
C LEU A 8 -5.58 -14.55 -11.28
N THR A 9 -4.79 -13.98 -10.38
CA THR A 9 -5.03 -14.08 -8.94
C THR A 9 -5.24 -12.70 -8.34
N ASP A 10 -6.22 -12.61 -7.46
CA ASP A 10 -6.41 -11.47 -6.57
C ASP A 10 -5.47 -11.57 -5.35
N ILE A 11 -5.34 -10.50 -4.57
CA ILE A 11 -4.46 -10.42 -3.40
C ILE A 11 -5.25 -10.72 -2.12
N GLU A 12 -6.01 -9.75 -1.63
CA GLU A 12 -6.65 -9.82 -0.31
C GLU A 12 -7.81 -10.81 -0.29
N GLY A 13 -7.65 -11.89 0.47
CA GLY A 13 -8.65 -12.97 0.56
C GLY A 13 -8.50 -14.05 -0.50
N THR A 14 -7.53 -13.90 -1.42
CA THR A 14 -7.22 -14.90 -2.46
C THR A 14 -5.81 -15.47 -2.30
N THR A 15 -4.77 -14.64 -2.42
CA THR A 15 -3.37 -15.09 -2.24
C THR A 15 -2.79 -14.68 -0.89
N SER A 16 -3.43 -13.75 -0.18
CA SER A 16 -3.03 -13.27 1.15
C SER A 16 -4.24 -13.06 2.06
N SER A 17 -4.03 -13.03 3.38
CA SER A 17 -5.12 -12.78 4.31
C SER A 17 -5.60 -11.33 4.25
N ILE A 18 -6.92 -11.13 4.16
CA ILE A 18 -7.55 -9.81 4.35
C ILE A 18 -7.12 -9.20 5.70
N SER A 19 -7.01 -10.02 6.75
CA SER A 19 -6.60 -9.55 8.08
C SER A 19 -5.18 -9.00 8.10
N PHE A 20 -4.27 -9.50 7.23
CA PHE A 20 -2.91 -9.00 7.21
C PHE A 20 -2.86 -7.54 6.71
N VAL A 21 -3.59 -7.21 5.66
CA VAL A 21 -3.65 -5.83 5.17
C VAL A 21 -4.30 -4.91 6.21
N LYS A 22 -5.43 -5.34 6.78
CA LYS A 22 -6.21 -4.54 7.73
C LYS A 22 -5.50 -4.35 9.07
N ASP A 23 -4.96 -5.41 9.64
CA ASP A 23 -4.49 -5.44 11.02
C ASP A 23 -2.97 -5.28 11.13
N VAL A 24 -2.22 -5.36 10.02
CA VAL A 24 -0.76 -5.18 10.00
C VAL A 24 -0.33 -4.00 9.13
N LEU A 25 -0.63 -4.02 7.83
CA LEU A 25 -0.10 -3.01 6.90
C LEU A 25 -0.64 -1.61 7.17
N PHE A 26 -1.96 -1.45 7.36
CA PHE A 26 -2.52 -0.13 7.69
C PHE A 26 -2.04 0.41 9.04
N PRO A 27 -2.04 -0.36 10.15
CA PRO A 27 -1.51 0.12 11.42
C PRO A 27 -0.02 0.47 11.37
N TYR A 28 0.80 -0.29 10.64
CA TYR A 28 2.19 0.05 10.41
C TYR A 28 2.33 1.40 9.69
N ALA A 29 1.65 1.55 8.54
CA ALA A 29 1.73 2.76 7.75
C ALA A 29 1.32 3.99 8.56
N ARG A 30 0.20 3.92 9.30
CA ARG A 30 -0.25 5.02 10.18
C ARG A 30 0.79 5.41 11.23
N ARG A 31 1.49 4.43 11.82
CA ARG A 31 2.52 4.68 12.82
C ARG A 31 3.80 5.28 12.21
N ALA A 32 4.22 4.80 11.04
CA ALA A 32 5.47 5.19 10.41
C ALA A 32 5.36 6.51 9.61
N MET A 33 4.18 6.82 9.06
CA MET A 33 3.97 7.93 8.12
C MET A 33 4.44 9.29 8.65
N PRO A 34 4.16 9.71 9.90
CA PRO A 34 4.56 11.04 10.36
C PRO A 34 6.08 11.26 10.33
N ALA A 35 6.85 10.29 10.85
CA ALA A 35 8.30 10.38 10.85
C ALA A 35 8.86 10.36 9.43
N TYR A 36 8.35 9.47 8.58
CA TYR A 36 8.76 9.37 7.17
C TYR A 36 8.52 10.68 6.40
N VAL A 37 7.36 11.32 6.60
CA VAL A 37 7.02 12.59 5.95
C VAL A 37 7.87 13.75 6.48
N GLN A 38 8.17 13.77 7.79
CA GLN A 38 9.08 14.78 8.34
C GLN A 38 10.49 14.67 7.74
N GLU A 39 11.01 13.45 7.63
CA GLU A 39 12.36 13.20 7.12
C GLU A 39 12.47 13.38 5.59
N HIS A 40 11.48 12.88 4.84
CA HIS A 40 11.56 12.78 3.38
C HIS A 40 10.61 13.71 2.64
N GLY A 41 9.84 14.56 3.32
CA GLY A 41 8.82 15.41 2.69
C GLY A 41 9.36 16.36 1.62
N GLY A 42 10.65 16.71 1.68
CA GLY A 42 11.33 17.50 0.63
C GLY A 42 11.67 16.71 -0.65
N HIS A 43 11.69 15.38 -0.60
CA HIS A 43 12.05 14.55 -1.74
C HIS A 43 11.00 14.68 -2.86
N PRO A 44 11.38 14.90 -4.14
CA PRO A 44 10.43 15.20 -5.20
C PRO A 44 9.27 14.19 -5.33
N GLN A 45 9.57 12.89 -5.20
CA GLN A 45 8.55 11.83 -5.30
C GLN A 45 7.58 11.84 -4.10
N VAL A 46 8.05 12.19 -2.90
CA VAL A 46 7.19 12.26 -1.71
C VAL A 46 6.38 13.55 -1.74
N ARG A 47 7.03 14.68 -2.07
CA ARG A 47 6.39 15.99 -2.21
C ARG A 47 5.25 15.98 -3.23
N HIS A 48 5.42 15.27 -4.34
CA HIS A 48 4.37 15.09 -5.34
C HIS A 48 3.08 14.57 -4.70
N TRP A 49 3.15 13.46 -3.97
CA TRP A 49 1.98 12.86 -3.32
C TRP A 49 1.42 13.70 -2.17
N LEU A 50 2.29 14.34 -1.37
CA LEU A 50 1.84 15.24 -0.30
C LEU A 50 1.02 16.42 -0.83
N ASN A 51 1.42 16.98 -1.98
CA ASN A 51 0.67 18.05 -2.61
C ASN A 51 -0.69 17.56 -3.14
N GLN A 52 -0.79 16.32 -3.64
CA GLN A 52 -2.05 15.77 -4.14
C GLN A 52 -3.15 15.61 -3.08
N VAL A 53 -2.77 15.53 -1.80
CA VAL A 53 -3.72 15.29 -0.69
C VAL A 53 -3.89 16.50 0.25
N ALA A 54 -3.16 17.59 -0.01
CA ALA A 54 -3.20 18.80 0.82
C ALA A 54 -4.28 19.81 0.38
N ASP A 55 -4.88 19.60 -0.79
CA ASP A 55 -6.04 20.35 -1.31
C ASP A 55 -7.36 19.82 -0.74
#